data_AF-A0A6P0Q608-F1
#
_entry.id   AF-A0A6P0Q608-F1
#
_cell.length_a   1.000
_cell.length_b   1.000
_cell.length_c   1.000
_cell.angle_alpha   90.00
_cell.angle_beta   90.00
_cell.angle_gamma   90.00
#
_symmetry.space_group_name_H-M   'P 1'
#
loop_
_entity.id
_entity.type
_entity.pdbx_description
1 polymer ?
#
loop_
_entity_poly.entity_id
_entity_poly.type
_entity_poly.pdbx_seq_one_letter_code
_entity_poly.pdbx_strand_id
1 'polypeptide(L)'
;MQACWAFFDDVRRRVSAEMQKGPRGGGRDRDQIVRHTFAAEQQWAKKIGVLTPDGAMLTDEGLISHRDAYCHAIRGYHSQGKMAGKVAKWPLRYLIRHTAFHTMDHAWEMEDKDLTTHIANQKI
;
A
#
# COMPACT_ATOMS: atom_id res chain seq x y z
N MET A 1 2.42 -8.83 -6.14
CA MET A 1 2.47 -7.71 -5.16
C MET A 1 3.69 -6.84 -5.34
N GLN A 2 4.91 -7.39 -5.55
CA GLN A 2 6.12 -6.57 -5.72
C GLN A 2 6.02 -5.52 -6.84
N ALA A 3 5.51 -5.87 -8.02
CA ALA A 3 5.29 -4.88 -9.09
C ALA A 3 4.26 -3.79 -8.69
N CYS A 4 3.19 -4.17 -7.97
CA CYS A 4 2.20 -3.22 -7.45
C CYS A 4 2.83 -2.24 -6.45
N TRP A 5 3.74 -2.73 -5.59
CA TRP A 5 4.49 -1.89 -4.67
C TRP A 5 5.39 -0.89 -5.39
N ALA A 6 6.14 -1.37 -6.40
CA ALA A 6 7.00 -0.49 -7.19
C ALA A 6 6.18 0.59 -7.91
N PHE A 7 5.04 0.22 -8.48
CA PHE A 7 4.12 1.17 -9.10
C PHE A 7 3.58 2.20 -8.09
N PHE A 8 3.10 1.75 -6.94
CA PHE A 8 2.63 2.64 -5.87
C PHE A 8 3.72 3.59 -5.38
N ASP A 9 4.96 3.11 -5.25
CA ASP A 9 6.09 3.95 -4.85
C ASP A 9 6.46 4.99 -5.89
N ASP A 10 6.40 4.65 -7.18
CA ASP A 10 6.62 5.62 -8.24
C ASP A 10 5.51 6.67 -8.28
N VAL A 11 4.25 6.25 -8.17
CA VAL A 11 3.09 7.17 -8.09
C VAL A 11 3.24 8.13 -6.92
N ARG A 12 3.42 7.63 -5.69
CA ARG A 12 3.53 8.52 -4.50
C ARG A 12 4.74 9.46 -4.56
N ARG A 13 5.76 9.13 -5.35
CA ARG A 13 6.94 9.99 -5.54
C ARG A 13 6.65 11.15 -6.51
N ARG A 14 5.80 10.93 -7.52
CA ARG A 14 5.57 11.90 -8.61
C ARG A 14 4.33 12.77 -8.44
N VAL A 15 3.32 12.30 -7.72
CA VAL A 15 2.06 13.06 -7.50
C VAL A 15 2.23 14.16 -6.46
N SER A 16 1.35 15.16 -6.55
CA SER A 16 1.25 16.31 -5.64
C SER A 16 1.09 15.88 -4.17
N ALA A 17 1.55 16.69 -3.22
CA ALA A 17 1.34 16.41 -1.80
C ALA A 17 -0.14 16.63 -1.42
N GLU A 18 -0.71 17.74 -1.88
CA GLU A 18 -2.14 18.04 -1.82
C GLU A 18 -2.88 17.33 -2.94
N MET A 19 -4.09 16.84 -2.64
CA MET A 19 -4.91 16.07 -3.57
C MET A 19 -6.22 16.80 -3.87
N GLN A 20 -6.72 16.65 -5.11
CA GLN A 20 -8.04 17.16 -5.48
C GLN A 20 -9.10 16.63 -4.51
N LYS A 21 -9.80 17.57 -3.86
CA LYS A 21 -10.88 17.25 -2.92
C LYS A 21 -12.19 17.02 -3.66
N GLY A 22 -13.07 16.22 -3.06
CA GLY A 22 -14.42 16.00 -3.58
C GLY A 22 -15.30 17.25 -3.47
N PRO A 23 -16.53 17.23 -4.01
CA PRO A 23 -17.43 18.40 -4.09
C PRO A 23 -17.76 19.08 -2.76
N ARG A 24 -17.58 18.37 -1.64
CA ARG A 24 -17.80 18.88 -0.27
C ARG A 24 -16.51 19.15 0.50
N GLY A 25 -15.38 19.30 -0.20
CA GLY A 25 -14.06 19.55 0.40
C GLY A 25 -13.41 18.34 1.11
N GLY A 26 -14.11 17.20 1.19
CA GLY A 26 -13.58 15.97 1.78
C GLY A 26 -12.56 15.26 0.87
N GLY A 27 -11.60 14.56 1.49
CA GLY A 27 -10.61 13.76 0.78
C GLY A 27 -9.27 13.74 1.52
N ARG A 28 -8.54 12.63 1.37
CA ARG A 28 -7.19 12.48 1.93
C ARG A 28 -6.15 13.11 1.02
N ASP A 29 -5.15 13.74 1.61
CA ASP A 29 -3.91 14.10 0.91
C ASP A 29 -3.00 12.90 0.74
N ARG A 30 -1.99 13.03 -0.14
CA ARG A 30 -1.09 11.94 -0.53
C ARG A 30 -0.57 11.15 0.67
N ASP A 31 -0.01 11.86 1.65
CA ASP A 31 0.64 11.22 2.78
C ASP A 31 -0.37 10.57 3.75
N GLN A 32 -1.64 10.99 3.73
CA GLN A 32 -2.72 10.33 4.46
C GLN A 32 -3.14 9.03 3.74
N ILE A 33 -3.18 9.03 2.40
CA ILE A 33 -3.40 7.82 1.59
C ILE A 33 -2.24 6.83 1.83
N VAL A 34 -0.99 7.28 1.76
CA VAL A 34 0.20 6.43 1.98
C VAL A 34 0.19 5.79 3.38
N ARG A 35 -0.07 6.57 4.44
CA ARG A 35 -0.18 6.02 5.80
C ARG A 35 -1.30 4.99 5.92
N HIS A 36 -2.44 5.24 5.27
CA HIS A 36 -3.54 4.29 5.25
C HIS A 36 -3.15 2.97 4.56
N THR A 37 -2.51 3.04 3.38
CA THR A 37 -2.04 1.87 2.64
C THR A 37 -1.06 1.04 3.47
N PHE A 38 -0.07 1.68 4.10
CA PHE A 38 0.89 0.98 4.94
C PHE A 38 0.27 0.39 6.20
N ALA A 39 -0.66 1.09 6.85
CA ALA A 39 -1.37 0.57 8.01
C ALA A 39 -2.20 -0.67 7.65
N ALA A 40 -2.92 -0.63 6.52
CA ALA A 40 -3.69 -1.78 6.05
C ALA A 40 -2.78 -2.97 5.74
N GLU A 41 -1.66 -2.77 5.03
CA GLU A 41 -0.69 -3.82 4.72
C GLU A 41 -0.14 -4.47 5.99
N GLN A 42 0.24 -3.68 7.00
CA GLN A 42 0.70 -4.21 8.29
C GLN A 42 -0.33 -5.13 8.95
N GLN A 43 -1.62 -4.78 8.89
CA GLN A 43 -2.67 -5.64 9.45
C GLN A 43 -2.83 -6.96 8.69
N TRP A 44 -2.57 -6.97 7.38
CA TRP A 44 -2.55 -8.20 6.59
C TRP A 44 -1.29 -9.03 6.80
N ALA A 45 -0.13 -8.40 6.97
CA ALA A 45 1.14 -9.07 7.24
C ALA A 45 1.12 -9.82 8.59
N LYS A 46 0.50 -9.22 9.63
CA LYS A 46 0.27 -9.85 10.95
C LYS A 46 -0.46 -11.20 10.84
N LYS A 47 -1.31 -11.39 9.81
CA LYS A 47 -2.06 -12.64 9.60
C LYS A 47 -1.18 -13.82 9.19
N ILE A 48 0.06 -13.57 8.77
CA ILE A 48 1.06 -14.60 8.49
C ILE A 48 2.31 -14.47 9.37
N GLY A 49 2.15 -13.85 10.54
CA GLY A 49 3.19 -13.78 11.57
C GLY A 49 4.22 -12.68 11.38
N VAL A 50 4.08 -11.80 10.39
CA VAL A 50 4.97 -10.66 10.21
C VAL A 50 4.51 -9.51 11.09
N LEU A 51 5.31 -9.19 12.10
CA LEU A 51 5.08 -8.10 13.03
C LEU A 51 6.01 -6.94 12.67
N THR A 52 5.43 -5.84 12.22
CA THR A 52 6.17 -4.61 11.91
C THR A 52 5.84 -3.57 12.94
N PRO A 53 6.84 -2.92 13.56
CA PRO A 53 6.60 -1.85 14.53
C PRO A 53 5.84 -0.69 13.89
N ASP A 54 5.01 -0.03 14.70
CA ASP A 54 4.25 1.13 14.25
C ASP A 54 5.20 2.22 13.73
N GLY A 55 4.89 2.78 12.56
CA GLY A 55 5.71 3.80 11.92
C GLY A 55 6.99 3.30 11.24
N ALA A 56 7.39 2.03 11.40
CA ALA A 56 8.63 1.53 10.78
C ALA A 56 8.62 1.64 9.25
N MET A 57 7.45 1.44 8.61
CA MET A 57 7.31 1.57 7.15
C MET A 57 7.36 3.02 6.64
N LEU A 58 7.51 4.02 7.52
CA LEU A 58 7.67 5.43 7.11
C LEU A 58 9.12 5.79 6.78
N THR A 59 10.06 4.87 6.99
CA THR A 59 11.45 4.99 6.51
C THR A 59 11.67 4.01 5.35
N ASP A 60 12.59 4.34 4.44
CA ASP A 60 12.90 3.47 3.30
C ASP A 60 13.42 2.10 3.77
N GLU A 61 14.31 2.09 4.75
CA GLU A 61 14.85 0.86 5.34
C GLU A 61 13.74 -0.01 5.96
N GLY A 62 12.85 0.59 6.76
CA GLY A 62 11.78 -0.15 7.41
C GLY A 62 10.72 -0.65 6.43
N LEU A 63 10.46 0.10 5.35
CA LEU A 63 9.58 -0.34 4.27
C LEU A 63 10.16 -1.53 3.49
N ILE A 64 11.45 -1.50 3.15
CA ILE A 64 12.15 -2.59 2.49
C ILE A 64 12.12 -3.84 3.38
N SER A 65 12.52 -3.69 4.65
CA SER A 65 12.52 -4.78 5.63
C SER A 65 11.13 -5.41 5.80
N HIS A 66 10.07 -4.60 5.88
CA HIS A 66 8.69 -5.09 5.93
C HIS A 66 8.35 -5.95 4.73
N ARG A 67 8.60 -5.44 3.51
CA ARG A 67 8.20 -6.11 2.26
C ARG A 67 8.96 -7.40 2.03
N ASP A 68 10.24 -7.44 2.40
CA ASP A 68 11.06 -8.65 2.34
C ASP A 68 10.56 -9.70 3.34
N ALA A 69 10.32 -9.30 4.59
CA ALA A 69 9.74 -10.18 5.60
C ALA A 69 8.37 -10.71 5.16
N TYR A 70 7.55 -9.86 4.53
CA TYR A 70 6.23 -10.25 4.05
C TYR A 70 6.31 -11.29 2.92
N CYS A 71 7.16 -11.05 1.92
CA CYS A 71 7.39 -12.01 0.84
C CYS A 71 7.99 -13.33 1.35
N HIS A 72 8.93 -13.26 2.30
CA HIS A 72 9.53 -14.45 2.90
C HIS A 72 8.49 -15.27 3.66
N ALA A 73 7.66 -14.64 4.49
CA ALA A 73 6.61 -15.31 5.25
C ALA A 73 5.57 -15.99 4.35
N ILE A 74 5.18 -15.35 3.23
CA ILE A 74 4.27 -15.96 2.24
C ILE A 74 4.88 -17.26 1.70
N ARG A 75 6.16 -17.24 1.30
CA ARG A 75 6.85 -18.44 0.79
C ARG A 75 6.99 -19.51 1.87
N GLY A 76 7.35 -19.11 3.09
CA GLY A 76 7.44 -20.02 4.23
C GLY A 76 6.12 -20.72 4.54
N TYR A 77 5.02 -19.97 4.60
CA TYR A 77 3.68 -20.54 4.79
C TYR A 77 3.30 -21.48 3.66
N HIS A 78 3.58 -21.09 2.40
CA HIS A 78 3.29 -21.92 1.24
C HIS A 78 4.01 -23.28 1.30
N SER A 79 5.31 -23.27 1.64
CA SER A 79 6.10 -24.50 1.77
C SER A 79 5.58 -25.47 2.84
N GLN A 80 4.85 -24.94 3.83
CA GLN A 80 4.29 -25.71 4.95
C GLN A 80 2.80 -26.01 4.76
N GLY A 81 2.20 -25.67 3.62
CA GLY A 81 0.75 -25.83 3.38
C GLY A 81 -0.14 -24.97 4.30
N LYS A 82 0.41 -23.90 4.90
CA LYS A 82 -0.31 -23.05 5.86
C LYS A 82 -1.19 -22.01 5.16
N MET A 83 -2.35 -21.76 5.75
CA MET A 83 -3.26 -20.66 5.37
C MET A 83 -2.96 -19.39 6.18
N ALA A 84 -3.33 -18.23 5.63
CA ALA A 84 -3.23 -16.96 6.34
C ALA A 84 -4.36 -16.80 7.36
N GLY A 85 -4.13 -15.98 8.39
CA GLY A 85 -5.12 -15.61 9.40
C GLY A 85 -5.03 -16.48 10.66
N LYS A 86 -5.48 -15.92 11.80
CA LYS A 86 -5.56 -16.65 13.07
C LYS A 86 -6.96 -17.25 13.27
N VAL A 87 -8.00 -16.41 13.19
CA VAL A 87 -9.42 -16.81 13.37
C VAL A 87 -10.03 -17.27 12.04
N ALA A 88 -10.21 -16.36 11.09
CA ALA A 88 -10.63 -16.71 9.72
C ALA A 88 -9.40 -17.12 8.89
N LYS A 89 -9.41 -18.35 8.37
CA LYS A 89 -8.34 -18.89 7.53
C LYS A 89 -8.61 -18.59 6.06
N TRP A 90 -7.67 -17.93 5.40
CA TRP A 90 -7.76 -17.59 3.98
C TRP A 90 -6.64 -18.26 3.19
N PRO A 91 -6.89 -18.70 1.95
CA PRO A 91 -5.81 -19.12 1.06
C PRO A 91 -4.77 -18.00 0.89
N LEU A 92 -3.48 -18.33 0.84
CA LEU A 92 -2.41 -17.32 0.64
C LEU A 92 -2.64 -16.49 -0.64
N ARG A 93 -3.19 -17.13 -1.68
CA ARG A 93 -3.55 -16.48 -2.94
C ARG A 93 -4.61 -15.38 -2.79
N TYR A 94 -5.44 -15.43 -1.75
CA TYR A 94 -6.41 -14.38 -1.43
C TYR A 94 -5.71 -13.20 -0.77
N LEU A 95 -4.85 -13.46 0.24
CA LEU A 95 -4.03 -12.43 0.88
C LEU A 95 -3.17 -11.68 -0.15
N ILE A 96 -2.48 -12.40 -1.05
CA ILE A 96 -1.67 -11.78 -2.11
C ILE A 96 -2.51 -10.88 -3.01
N ARG A 97 -3.71 -11.32 -3.42
CA ARG A 97 -4.61 -10.54 -4.26
C ARG A 97 -5.14 -9.32 -3.53
N HIS A 98 -5.52 -9.45 -2.26
CA HIS A 98 -5.97 -8.33 -1.46
C HIS A 98 -4.89 -7.27 -1.35
N THR A 99 -3.66 -7.65 -0.97
CA THR A 99 -2.54 -6.70 -0.85
C THR A 99 -2.29 -6.00 -2.19
N ALA A 100 -2.20 -6.75 -3.28
CA ALA A 100 -1.98 -6.16 -4.60
C ALA A 100 -3.10 -5.21 -5.02
N PHE A 101 -4.36 -5.62 -4.86
CA PHE A 101 -5.53 -4.82 -5.22
C PHE A 101 -5.59 -3.53 -4.39
N HIS A 102 -5.48 -3.62 -3.06
CA HIS A 102 -5.56 -2.46 -2.16
C HIS A 102 -4.43 -1.46 -2.41
N THR A 103 -3.21 -1.93 -2.66
CA THR A 103 -2.09 -1.07 -3.06
C THR A 103 -2.37 -0.36 -4.38
N MET A 104 -2.86 -1.08 -5.40
CA MET A 104 -3.14 -0.49 -6.72
C MET A 104 -4.31 0.50 -6.68
N ASP A 105 -5.38 0.17 -5.95
CA ASP A 105 -6.54 1.05 -5.76
C ASP A 105 -6.12 2.43 -5.22
N HIS A 106 -5.23 2.45 -4.23
CA HIS A 106 -4.70 3.70 -3.70
C HIS A 106 -3.63 4.35 -4.57
N ALA A 107 -2.93 3.60 -5.43
CA ALA A 107 -2.09 4.21 -6.46
C ALA A 107 -2.96 4.99 -7.46
N TRP A 108 -4.02 4.37 -7.98
CA TRP A 108 -4.96 5.01 -8.89
C TRP A 108 -5.71 6.17 -8.24
N GLU A 109 -6.12 6.04 -6.97
CA GLU A 109 -6.69 7.17 -6.22
C GLU A 109 -5.78 8.40 -6.21
N MET A 110 -4.46 8.20 -6.06
CA MET A 110 -3.49 9.30 -6.10
C MET A 110 -3.29 9.86 -7.50
N GLU A 111 -3.28 9.02 -8.54
CA GLU A 111 -3.16 9.48 -9.93
C GLU A 111 -4.39 10.30 -10.35
N ASP A 112 -5.58 9.84 -10.01
CA ASP A 112 -6.85 10.49 -10.35
C ASP A 112 -7.01 11.87 -9.68
N LYS A 113 -6.40 12.05 -8.51
CA LYS A 113 -6.51 13.28 -7.70
C LYS A 113 -5.29 14.19 -7.83
N ASP A 114 -4.31 13.83 -8.66
CA ASP A 114 -3.07 14.58 -8.80
C ASP A 114 -3.31 15.98 -9.39
N LEU A 115 -2.67 16.99 -8.81
CA LEU A 115 -2.75 18.38 -9.24
C LEU A 115 -1.61 18.78 -10.19
N THR A 116 -0.62 17.90 -10.41
CA THR A 116 0.57 18.20 -11.23
C THR A 116 0.20 18.56 -12.68
N THR A 117 -0.83 17.90 -13.24
CA THR A 117 -1.37 18.18 -14.59
C THR A 117 -2.20 19.46 -14.65
N HIS A 118 -2.78 19.91 -13.55
CA HIS A 118 -3.62 21.12 -13.52
C HIS A 118 -2.81 22.42 -13.58
N ILE A 119 -1.57 22.42 -13.06
CA ILE A 119 -0.70 23.61 -13.08
C ILE A 119 -0.15 23.91 -14.49
N ALA A 120 0.04 22.88 -15.31
CA ALA A 120 0.55 23.05 -16.68
C ALA A 120 -0.46 23.77 -17.62
N ASN A 121 -1.77 23.66 -17.34
CA ASN A 121 -2.84 24.19 -18.20
C ASN A 121 -3.43 25.53 -17.73
N GLN A 122 -2.89 26.14 -16.66
CA GLN A 122 -3.32 27.47 -16.16
C GLN A 122 -2.41 28.63 -16.62
N LYS A 123 -1.42 28.36 -17.47
CA LYS A 123 -0.60 29.40 -18.12
C LYS A 123 -1.03 29.62 -19.56
N ILE A 124 -2.19 30.24 -19.78
CA ILE A 124 -2.56 30.92 -21.03
C ILE A 124 -3.29 32.21 -20.66
#